data_AF-A0A947G0P6-F1
#
_entry.id   AF-A0A947G0P6-F1
#
_cell.length_a   1.000
_cell.length_b   1.000
_cell.length_c   1.000
_cell.angle_alpha   90.00
_cell.angle_beta   90.00
_cell.angle_gamma   90.00
#
_symmetry.space_group_name_H-M   'P 1'
#
loop_
_entity.id
_entity.type
_entity.pdbx_description
1 polymer ?
#
loop_
_entity_poly.entity_id
_entity_poly.type
_entity_poly.pdbx_seq_one_letter_code
_entity_poly.pdbx_strand_id
1 'polypeptide(L)'
;TENSLRRCESCHAEESVHDWLPYKQRHFQALACESCHIPELYGPTLMSVDWGLPDPAGEPVKTYRNSSTDIGASNNMISAFQPILLPRENVGGKQKLAPFNLVTGWFWLAGDPQAPVSREELLESFTDDGEYKEEVIAAFDVDQDGQLSDLERRLDSDEKINVLQALLAENDIADASIMGETAAYTISHNVVNGIWAVRDCQSCHNNDSIIDDSMVLAAYSPGGQTPTLQSGLLPGLGEGIELVDDGGVTFTADANKFDYYVLGLHSVPMVDWIGLLMFFGISLGVTVHAIARKITSKKLGHIKHNYRKEYIYDSYERLWHWLQASSIIILLVTGLIIHKPHLFSIFSFAYMVEVHNIVGFILFANAALALFYNLASGEIKQYIPEPKGFIGRSMAQAMYYTKGVFEGQPHPEEKSRDHKMNVLQQVTYLAILNILLPAQVITGILIWGAQRWPDIADMAGGLAILGPLHTLIAWTFATFIVMHVYLTTHGHTPTAGIKAMISGWDDVEDNSSKPNS
;
A
#
# COMPACT_ATOMS: atom_id res chain seq x y z
N THR A 1 -33.68 10.88 -13.87
CA THR A 1 -32.72 9.84 -14.30
C THR A 1 -32.14 10.06 -15.70
N GLU A 2 -32.33 11.22 -16.35
CA GLU A 2 -31.66 11.56 -17.63
C GLU A 2 -30.96 12.94 -17.64
N ASN A 3 -30.66 13.53 -16.47
CA ASN A 3 -29.85 14.74 -16.43
C ASN A 3 -28.36 14.39 -16.44
N SER A 4 -27.87 14.19 -17.67
CA SER A 4 -26.46 14.15 -18.06
C SER A 4 -25.79 15.51 -17.80
N LEU A 5 -25.33 15.74 -16.57
CA LEU A 5 -24.07 16.45 -16.45
C LEU A 5 -23.06 15.60 -17.24
N ARG A 6 -22.69 16.07 -18.43
CA ARG A 6 -21.87 15.33 -19.40
C ARG A 6 -20.62 14.85 -18.66
N ARG A 7 -20.52 13.54 -18.46
CA ARG A 7 -19.36 12.95 -17.80
C ARG A 7 -18.21 12.92 -18.78
N CYS A 8 -17.00 12.77 -18.28
CA CYS A 8 -15.81 12.66 -19.12
C CYS A 8 -16.01 11.58 -20.19
N GLU A 9 -16.51 10.41 -19.79
CA GLU A 9 -16.74 9.23 -20.64
C GLU A 9 -17.81 9.47 -21.72
N SER A 10 -18.66 10.49 -21.58
CA SER A 10 -19.66 10.86 -22.58
C SER A 10 -19.07 11.57 -23.80
N CYS A 11 -17.86 12.11 -23.69
CA CYS A 11 -17.18 12.85 -24.76
C CYS A 11 -15.75 12.37 -25.00
N HIS A 12 -15.23 11.48 -24.15
CA HIS A 12 -13.84 11.05 -24.11
C HIS A 12 -13.79 9.53 -24.01
N ALA A 13 -13.00 8.88 -24.85
CA ALA A 13 -12.77 7.44 -24.76
C ALA A 13 -11.58 7.19 -23.82
N GLU A 14 -11.84 6.95 -22.53
CA GLU A 14 -10.77 6.87 -21.54
C GLU A 14 -9.71 5.79 -21.82
N GLU A 15 -10.07 4.65 -22.42
CA GLU A 15 -9.11 3.57 -22.67
C GLU A 15 -8.14 3.83 -23.84
N SER A 16 -8.47 4.74 -24.77
CA SER A 16 -7.70 4.92 -26.02
C SER A 16 -6.58 5.95 -25.95
N VAL A 17 -6.51 6.76 -24.89
CA VAL A 17 -5.55 7.88 -24.78
C VAL A 17 -4.68 7.86 -23.53
N HIS A 18 -4.84 6.85 -22.65
CA HIS A 18 -4.11 6.71 -21.39
C HIS A 18 -3.11 5.54 -21.40
N ASP A 19 -2.37 5.33 -22.49
CA ASP A 19 -1.42 4.20 -22.63
C ASP A 19 -0.27 4.19 -21.61
N TRP A 20 -0.01 5.33 -20.96
CA TRP A 20 0.97 5.43 -19.88
C TRP A 20 0.53 4.71 -18.60
N LEU A 21 -0.76 4.43 -18.42
CA LEU A 21 -1.34 3.91 -17.19
C LEU A 21 -1.44 2.37 -17.26
N PRO A 22 -0.70 1.62 -16.42
CA PRO A 22 -0.89 0.18 -16.30
C PRO A 22 -2.30 -0.13 -15.79
N TYR A 23 -2.88 -1.26 -16.20
CA TYR A 23 -4.19 -1.71 -15.71
C TYR A 23 -5.31 -0.64 -15.81
N LYS A 24 -5.44 0.02 -16.96
CA LYS A 24 -6.42 1.11 -17.23
C LYS A 24 -7.82 0.82 -16.68
N GLN A 25 -8.35 -0.37 -16.95
CA GLN A 25 -9.70 -0.77 -16.53
C GLN A 25 -9.87 -0.78 -15.01
N ARG A 26 -8.85 -1.21 -14.25
CA ARG A 26 -8.93 -1.14 -12.78
C ARG A 26 -8.88 0.29 -12.27
N HIS A 27 -8.02 1.12 -12.85
CA HIS A 27 -7.97 2.52 -12.48
C HIS A 27 -9.30 3.22 -12.76
N PHE A 28 -9.93 3.00 -13.92
CA PHE A 28 -11.23 3.62 -14.22
C PHE A 28 -12.40 3.02 -13.43
N GLN A 29 -12.24 1.83 -12.84
CA GLN A 29 -13.20 1.28 -11.89
C GLN A 29 -13.06 1.93 -10.50
N ALA A 30 -11.85 2.28 -10.08
CA ALA A 30 -11.58 2.82 -8.75
C ALA A 30 -11.56 4.35 -8.69
N LEU A 31 -11.12 5.03 -9.74
CA LEU A 31 -10.90 6.47 -9.81
C LEU A 31 -11.90 7.13 -10.75
N ALA A 32 -12.47 8.25 -10.30
CA ALA A 32 -13.10 9.22 -11.20
C ALA A 32 -12.01 9.92 -12.04
N CYS A 33 -12.34 10.37 -13.25
CA CYS A 33 -11.38 11.09 -14.10
C CYS A 33 -10.86 12.35 -13.39
N GLU A 34 -11.74 13.01 -12.64
CA GLU A 34 -11.46 14.19 -11.83
C GLU A 34 -10.32 13.96 -10.83
N SER A 35 -10.12 12.74 -10.33
CA SER A 35 -9.07 12.44 -9.34
C SER A 35 -7.66 12.61 -9.90
N CYS A 36 -7.47 12.39 -11.20
CA CYS A 36 -6.18 12.65 -11.86
C CYS A 36 -6.15 14.03 -12.53
N HIS A 37 -7.31 14.56 -12.94
CA HIS A 37 -7.42 15.78 -13.73
C HIS A 37 -7.73 17.04 -12.91
N ILE A 38 -7.87 16.94 -11.59
CA ILE A 38 -7.98 18.08 -10.67
C ILE A 38 -6.90 17.90 -9.58
N PRO A 39 -5.60 17.95 -9.95
CA PRO A 39 -4.51 17.76 -8.99
C PRO A 39 -4.48 18.88 -7.95
N GLU A 40 -4.69 20.12 -8.41
CA GLU A 40 -4.64 21.32 -7.59
C GLU A 40 -5.74 22.28 -8.04
N LEU A 41 -6.26 23.04 -7.08
CA LEU A 41 -7.15 24.15 -7.28
C LEU A 41 -6.43 25.46 -6.98
N TYR A 42 -6.64 26.44 -7.84
CA TYR A 42 -6.17 27.81 -7.65
C TYR A 42 -7.37 28.71 -7.38
N GLY A 43 -7.29 29.49 -6.31
CA GLY A 43 -8.32 30.43 -5.88
C GLY A 43 -8.72 30.24 -4.42
N PRO A 44 -9.35 31.26 -3.80
CA PRO A 44 -9.92 31.15 -2.46
C PRO A 44 -11.00 30.05 -2.45
N THR A 45 -10.80 29.03 -1.61
CA THR A 45 -11.74 27.92 -1.45
C THR A 45 -12.33 28.01 -0.06
N LEU A 46 -13.65 27.91 0.08
CA LEU A 46 -14.29 28.00 1.39
C LEU A 46 -13.82 26.83 2.28
N MET A 47 -13.37 27.14 3.49
CA MET A 47 -12.89 26.16 4.47
C MET A 47 -13.87 26.02 5.63
N SER A 48 -14.28 27.15 6.21
CA SER A 48 -15.25 27.15 7.30
C SER A 48 -16.16 28.37 7.29
N VAL A 49 -17.33 28.21 7.90
CA VAL A 49 -18.32 29.26 8.12
C VAL A 49 -18.72 29.23 9.60
N ASP A 50 -18.45 30.29 10.34
CA ASP A 50 -18.79 30.39 11.75
C ASP A 50 -19.94 31.38 11.99
N TRP A 51 -21.09 30.85 12.42
CA TRP A 51 -22.28 31.60 12.83
C TRP A 51 -22.32 31.88 14.33
N GLY A 52 -21.25 31.61 15.07
CA GLY A 52 -21.14 31.83 16.50
C GLY A 52 -21.47 33.27 16.90
N LEU A 53 -20.90 34.24 16.19
CA LEU A 53 -21.22 35.66 16.31
C LEU A 53 -21.26 36.31 14.92
N PRO A 54 -22.43 36.42 14.26
CA PRO A 54 -22.56 37.14 12.98
C PRO A 54 -22.21 38.64 13.11
N ASP A 55 -21.91 39.31 12.00
CA ASP A 55 -21.75 40.77 11.99
C ASP A 55 -23.11 41.46 12.11
N PRO A 56 -23.18 42.77 12.40
CA PRO A 56 -24.46 43.46 12.46
C PRO A 56 -25.21 43.51 11.12
N ALA A 57 -24.54 43.21 10.00
CA ALA A 57 -25.19 42.99 8.71
C ALA A 57 -25.74 41.56 8.55
N GLY A 58 -25.46 40.66 9.49
CA GLY A 58 -25.88 39.26 9.52
C GLY A 58 -25.01 38.29 8.73
N GLU A 59 -23.77 38.65 8.43
CA GLU A 59 -22.80 37.77 7.77
C GLU A 59 -21.95 36.98 8.79
N PRO A 60 -21.75 35.67 8.56
CA PRO A 60 -20.88 34.85 9.41
C PRO A 60 -19.40 35.12 9.12
N VAL A 61 -18.52 34.69 10.02
CA VAL A 61 -17.08 34.67 9.75
C VAL A 61 -16.79 33.55 8.75
N LYS A 62 -16.24 33.90 7.59
CA LYS A 62 -15.89 32.92 6.53
C LYS A 62 -14.39 32.80 6.44
N THR A 63 -13.86 31.62 6.69
CA THR A 63 -12.43 31.35 6.47
C THR A 63 -12.25 30.60 5.16
N TYR A 64 -11.27 31.04 4.39
CA TYR A 64 -10.93 30.44 3.11
C TYR A 64 -9.55 29.78 3.21
N ARG A 65 -9.45 28.56 2.69
CA ARG A 65 -8.16 27.95 2.40
C ARG A 65 -7.61 28.57 1.12
N ASN A 66 -6.29 28.47 0.95
CA ASN A 66 -5.61 28.83 -0.29
C ASN A 66 -5.55 30.34 -0.61
N SER A 67 -5.69 31.18 0.42
CA SER A 67 -5.74 32.64 0.36
C SER A 67 -4.99 33.19 1.58
N SER A 68 -4.03 34.10 1.39
CA SER A 68 -3.22 34.64 2.50
C SER A 68 -3.89 35.78 3.26
N THR A 69 -4.87 36.44 2.63
CA THR A 69 -5.63 37.56 3.19
C THR A 69 -7.09 37.47 2.74
N ASP A 70 -7.88 38.48 3.11
CA ASP A 70 -9.26 38.64 2.69
C ASP A 70 -9.44 38.58 1.18
N ILE A 71 -10.57 38.01 0.77
CA ILE A 71 -10.95 37.91 -0.64
C ILE A 71 -11.17 39.31 -1.20
N GLY A 72 -10.42 39.65 -2.26
CA GLY A 72 -10.50 40.95 -2.93
C GLY A 72 -9.44 41.96 -2.48
N ALA A 73 -8.65 41.66 -1.45
CA ALA A 73 -7.50 42.48 -1.09
C ALA A 73 -6.44 42.45 -2.20
N SER A 74 -5.88 43.62 -2.54
CA SER A 74 -4.89 43.75 -3.63
C SER A 74 -3.58 42.99 -3.39
N ASN A 75 -3.30 42.63 -2.14
CA ASN A 75 -2.12 41.89 -1.68
C ASN A 75 -2.43 40.41 -1.38
N ASN A 76 -3.58 39.89 -1.79
CA ASN A 76 -3.94 38.51 -1.52
C ASN A 76 -3.09 37.54 -2.36
N MET A 77 -2.32 36.69 -1.69
CA MET A 77 -1.58 35.60 -2.31
C MET A 77 -2.47 34.35 -2.38
N ILE A 78 -2.71 33.89 -3.60
CA ILE A 78 -3.42 32.64 -3.88
C ILE A 78 -2.38 31.54 -4.07
N SER A 79 -2.46 30.48 -3.29
CA SER A 79 -1.61 29.29 -3.41
C SER A 79 -2.31 28.20 -4.24
N ALA A 80 -1.75 26.99 -4.26
CA ALA A 80 -2.44 25.80 -4.73
C ALA A 80 -3.07 25.05 -3.55
N PHE A 81 -4.25 24.48 -3.76
CA PHE A 81 -4.94 23.60 -2.81
C PHE A 81 -5.14 22.22 -3.44
N GLN A 82 -4.64 21.17 -2.79
CA GLN A 82 -4.87 19.79 -3.19
C GLN A 82 -6.19 19.28 -2.59
N PRO A 83 -7.16 18.86 -3.41
CA PRO A 83 -8.41 18.27 -2.91
C PRO A 83 -8.18 16.93 -2.20
N ILE A 84 -9.03 16.60 -1.23
CA ILE A 84 -9.05 15.25 -0.65
C ILE A 84 -9.80 14.29 -1.56
N LEU A 85 -9.29 13.07 -1.72
CA LEU A 85 -9.97 12.02 -2.48
C LEU A 85 -10.86 11.19 -1.56
N LEU A 86 -12.18 11.23 -1.81
CA LEU A 86 -13.16 10.42 -1.07
C LEU A 86 -14.01 9.59 -2.04
N PRO A 87 -14.57 8.45 -1.61
CA PRO A 87 -15.44 7.69 -2.48
C PRO A 87 -16.77 8.41 -2.72
N ARG A 88 -17.16 8.48 -3.99
CA ARG A 88 -18.41 9.09 -4.47
C ARG A 88 -19.25 8.01 -5.15
N GLU A 89 -20.52 7.95 -4.79
CA GLU A 89 -21.45 7.04 -5.46
C GLU A 89 -21.61 7.47 -6.92
N ASN A 90 -21.46 6.49 -7.82
CA ASN A 90 -21.52 6.70 -9.25
C ASN A 90 -22.66 5.88 -9.87
N VAL A 91 -23.01 6.19 -11.13
CA VAL A 91 -24.09 5.48 -11.83
C VAL A 91 -23.81 3.98 -11.83
N GLY A 92 -24.84 3.20 -11.45
CA GLY A 92 -24.72 1.75 -11.27
C GLY A 92 -24.31 1.32 -9.86
N GLY A 93 -24.31 2.23 -8.87
CA GLY A 93 -24.06 1.94 -7.46
C GLY A 93 -22.59 1.67 -7.13
N LYS A 94 -21.68 1.86 -8.08
CA LYS A 94 -20.23 1.70 -7.85
C LYS A 94 -19.65 2.96 -7.25
N GLN A 95 -18.84 2.82 -6.22
CA GLN A 95 -18.07 3.90 -5.62
C GLN A 95 -16.81 4.14 -6.46
N LYS A 96 -16.45 5.41 -6.70
CA LYS A 96 -15.14 5.80 -7.23
C LYS A 96 -14.55 6.91 -6.36
N LEU A 97 -13.25 6.90 -6.12
CA LEU A 97 -12.55 8.02 -5.49
C LEU A 97 -12.67 9.24 -6.39
N ALA A 98 -13.08 10.37 -5.83
CA ALA A 98 -13.26 11.66 -6.50
C ALA A 98 -12.75 12.79 -5.59
N PRO A 99 -12.38 13.95 -6.15
CA PRO A 99 -11.92 15.09 -5.35
C PRO A 99 -13.07 15.81 -4.65
N PHE A 100 -12.88 16.12 -3.37
CA PHE A 100 -13.82 16.87 -2.54
C PHE A 100 -13.14 18.06 -1.87
N ASN A 101 -13.92 19.11 -1.64
CA ASN A 101 -13.62 20.14 -0.65
C ASN A 101 -14.53 19.90 0.56
N LEU A 102 -13.93 19.86 1.75
CA LEU A 102 -14.67 19.77 3.00
C LEU A 102 -14.86 21.18 3.58
N VAL A 103 -16.09 21.49 3.97
CA VAL A 103 -16.46 22.78 4.57
C VAL A 103 -17.10 22.53 5.92
N THR A 104 -16.57 23.17 6.96
CA THR A 104 -17.12 23.07 8.32
C THR A 104 -17.97 24.29 8.64
N GLY A 105 -19.25 24.07 8.95
CA GLY A 105 -20.15 25.07 9.49
C GLY A 105 -20.23 24.97 11.01
N TRP A 106 -20.17 26.10 11.70
CA TRP A 106 -20.40 26.21 13.14
C TRP A 106 -21.66 27.02 13.38
N PHE A 107 -22.56 26.53 14.22
CA PHE A 107 -23.85 27.16 14.49
C PHE A 107 -24.39 26.78 15.87
N TRP A 108 -25.28 27.61 16.39
CA TRP A 108 -25.97 27.37 17.66
C TRP A 108 -27.14 26.41 17.48
N LEU A 109 -27.27 25.46 18.41
CA LEU A 109 -28.42 24.59 18.57
C LEU A 109 -29.13 24.91 19.88
N ALA A 110 -30.46 25.03 19.85
CA ALA A 110 -31.28 25.27 21.04
C ALA A 110 -32.63 24.54 20.95
N GLY A 111 -33.32 24.44 22.08
CA GLY A 111 -34.65 23.80 22.20
C GLY A 111 -34.63 22.28 22.35
N ASP A 112 -35.82 21.69 22.48
CA ASP A 112 -36.06 20.24 22.56
C ASP A 112 -37.18 19.82 21.59
N PRO A 113 -36.88 19.17 20.44
CA PRO A 113 -35.54 18.72 20.02
C PRO A 113 -34.64 19.89 19.62
N GLN A 114 -33.33 19.72 19.77
CA GLN A 114 -32.34 20.73 19.36
C GLN A 114 -32.47 21.05 17.86
N ALA A 115 -32.57 22.35 17.55
CA ALA A 115 -32.64 22.87 16.19
C ALA A 115 -31.68 24.06 16.01
N PRO A 116 -31.18 24.31 14.79
CA PRO A 116 -30.36 25.48 14.49
C PRO A 116 -31.09 26.78 14.83
N VAL A 117 -30.43 27.66 15.58
CA VAL A 117 -30.89 29.04 15.83
C VAL A 117 -30.78 29.82 14.52
N SER A 118 -31.84 30.52 14.14
CA SER A 118 -31.90 31.28 12.89
C SER A 118 -31.00 32.51 12.91
N ARG A 119 -30.63 33.00 11.72
CA ARG A 119 -29.85 34.24 11.58
C ARG A 119 -30.55 35.43 12.25
N GLU A 120 -31.87 35.51 12.09
CA GLU A 120 -32.70 36.56 12.65
C GLU A 120 -32.64 36.55 14.19
N GLU A 121 -32.81 35.38 14.80
CA GLU A 121 -32.72 35.18 16.25
C GLU A 121 -31.33 35.54 16.81
N LEU A 122 -30.25 35.19 16.09
CA LEU A 122 -28.89 35.58 16.49
C LEU A 122 -28.69 37.10 16.46
N LEU A 123 -29.21 37.78 15.44
CA LEU A 123 -29.11 39.23 15.32
C LEU A 123 -29.91 39.95 16.42
N GLU A 124 -31.16 39.54 16.65
CA GLU A 124 -32.00 40.07 17.74
C GLU A 124 -31.33 39.86 19.12
N SER A 125 -30.58 38.76 19.27
CA SER A 125 -29.89 38.44 20.51
C SER A 125 -28.60 39.23 20.72
N PHE A 126 -27.80 39.48 19.69
CA PHE A 126 -26.44 40.02 19.83
C PHE A 126 -26.28 41.49 19.42
N THR A 127 -27.28 42.06 18.74
CA THR A 127 -27.22 43.42 18.22
C THR A 127 -28.37 44.28 18.74
N ASP A 128 -28.15 45.58 18.81
CA ASP A 128 -29.18 46.60 19.05
C ASP A 128 -28.96 47.77 18.08
N ASP A 129 -30.03 48.25 17.45
CA ASP A 129 -30.00 49.33 16.44
C ASP A 129 -28.93 49.18 15.31
N GLY A 130 -28.55 47.94 14.98
CA GLY A 130 -27.56 47.65 13.93
C GLY A 130 -26.10 47.72 14.39
N GLU A 131 -25.85 47.78 15.69
CA GLU A 131 -24.54 47.68 16.34
C GLU A 131 -24.52 46.50 17.32
N TYR A 132 -23.33 46.03 17.71
CA TYR A 132 -23.22 45.00 18.73
C TYR A 132 -23.65 45.53 20.10
N LYS A 133 -24.31 44.69 20.90
CA LYS A 133 -24.63 45.02 22.30
C LYS A 133 -23.36 45.27 23.12
N GLU A 134 -23.45 46.12 24.14
CA GLU A 134 -22.31 46.51 24.97
C GLU A 134 -21.62 45.30 25.62
N GLU A 135 -22.37 44.27 26.01
CA GLU A 135 -21.86 43.03 26.58
C GLU A 135 -20.99 42.25 25.59
N VAL A 136 -21.35 42.27 24.29
CA VAL A 136 -20.58 41.62 23.23
C VAL A 136 -19.28 42.38 23.00
N ILE A 137 -19.32 43.71 22.88
CA ILE A 137 -18.11 44.53 22.73
C ILE A 137 -17.19 44.32 23.94
N ALA A 138 -17.71 44.37 25.16
CA ALA A 138 -16.90 44.21 26.37
C ALA A 138 -16.15 42.87 26.45
N ALA A 139 -16.69 41.80 25.87
CA ALA A 139 -16.09 40.47 25.89
C ALA A 139 -15.23 40.14 24.66
N PHE A 140 -15.44 40.81 23.53
CA PHE A 140 -14.82 40.46 22.24
C PHE A 140 -13.83 41.51 21.73
N ASP A 141 -13.97 42.79 22.08
CA ASP A 141 -13.11 43.89 21.62
C ASP A 141 -11.79 43.91 22.41
N VAL A 142 -10.78 43.21 21.90
CA VAL A 142 -9.51 42.99 22.59
C VAL A 142 -8.61 44.22 22.46
N ASP A 143 -8.65 44.90 21.31
CA ASP A 143 -7.83 46.08 21.05
C ASP A 143 -8.48 47.42 21.46
N GLN A 144 -9.75 47.38 21.88
CA GLN A 144 -10.54 48.48 22.41
C GLN A 144 -10.78 49.60 21.38
N ASP A 145 -10.90 49.24 20.10
CA ASP A 145 -11.18 50.19 19.03
C ASP A 145 -12.69 50.41 18.79
N GLY A 146 -13.55 49.64 19.46
CA GLY A 146 -15.01 49.70 19.37
C GLY A 146 -15.60 48.95 18.18
N GLN A 147 -14.80 48.22 17.40
CA GLN A 147 -15.22 47.36 16.31
C GLN A 147 -14.71 45.94 16.55
N LEU A 148 -15.40 44.94 15.99
CA LEU A 148 -14.95 43.55 16.11
C LEU A 148 -14.40 43.06 14.79
N SER A 149 -13.13 42.71 14.78
CA SER A 149 -12.51 41.98 13.67
C SER A 149 -13.00 40.52 13.61
N ASP A 150 -12.79 39.85 12.46
CA ASP A 150 -13.09 38.43 12.30
C ASP A 150 -12.28 37.52 13.26
N LEU A 151 -11.11 37.97 13.72
CA LEU A 151 -10.32 37.27 14.73
C LEU A 151 -10.92 37.41 16.13
N GLU A 152 -11.45 38.57 16.46
CA GLU A 152 -12.07 38.84 17.76
C GLU A 152 -13.38 38.09 17.92
N ARG A 153 -14.18 38.01 16.86
CA ARG A 153 -15.47 37.30 16.80
C ARG A 153 -15.39 35.78 17.03
N ARG A 154 -14.20 35.22 17.17
CA ARG A 154 -13.99 33.78 17.41
C ARG A 154 -14.44 33.38 18.82
N LEU A 155 -15.13 32.25 18.92
CA LEU A 155 -15.54 31.63 20.20
C LEU A 155 -14.42 30.77 20.79
N ASP A 156 -13.32 31.42 21.17
CA ASP A 156 -12.07 30.80 21.63
C ASP A 156 -11.89 30.80 23.17
N SER A 157 -12.87 31.30 23.91
CA SER A 157 -12.88 31.29 25.38
C SER A 157 -14.26 30.99 25.96
N ASP A 158 -14.29 30.38 27.14
CA ASP A 158 -15.52 30.13 27.89
C ASP A 158 -16.26 31.44 28.22
N GLU A 159 -15.53 32.53 28.44
CA GLU A 159 -16.11 33.85 28.72
C GLU A 159 -16.96 34.35 27.54
N LYS A 160 -16.41 34.32 26.33
CA LYS A 160 -17.11 34.70 25.10
C LYS A 160 -18.36 33.85 24.87
N ILE A 161 -18.24 32.54 25.07
CA ILE A 161 -19.36 31.60 24.91
C ILE A 161 -20.46 31.88 25.93
N ASN A 162 -20.10 32.08 27.20
CA ASN A 162 -21.06 32.34 28.28
C ASN A 162 -21.83 33.65 28.06
N VAL A 163 -21.17 34.70 27.56
CA VAL A 163 -21.82 35.98 27.23
C VAL A 163 -22.89 35.78 26.16
N LEU A 164 -22.56 35.08 25.06
CA LEU A 164 -23.52 34.84 24.00
C LEU A 164 -24.66 33.91 24.44
N GLN A 165 -24.38 32.89 25.24
CA GLN A 165 -25.43 32.02 25.80
C GLN A 165 -26.38 32.78 26.72
N ALA A 166 -25.89 33.74 27.51
CA ALA A 166 -26.72 34.59 28.35
C ALA A 166 -27.65 35.48 27.50
N LEU A 167 -27.11 36.11 26.45
CA LEU A 167 -27.89 36.94 25.52
C LEU A 167 -28.94 36.14 24.73
N LEU A 168 -28.62 34.90 24.35
CA LEU A 168 -29.58 33.97 23.74
C LEU A 168 -30.70 33.62 24.73
N ALA A 169 -30.35 33.31 25.98
CA ALA A 169 -31.33 32.97 27.01
C ALA A 169 -32.26 34.15 27.36
N GLU A 170 -31.79 35.40 27.27
CA GLU A 170 -32.62 36.60 27.41
C GLU A 170 -33.68 36.75 26.31
N ASN A 171 -33.45 36.14 25.14
CA ASN A 171 -34.38 36.12 24.00
C ASN A 171 -35.15 34.79 23.88
N ASP A 172 -35.39 34.13 25.02
CA ASP A 172 -36.11 32.85 25.12
C ASP A 172 -35.41 31.65 24.41
N ILE A 173 -34.13 31.78 24.04
CA ILE A 173 -33.30 30.73 23.43
C ILE A 173 -32.39 30.13 24.51
N ALA A 174 -33.01 29.41 25.45
CA ALA A 174 -32.29 28.75 26.54
C ALA A 174 -31.54 27.49 26.07
N ASP A 175 -30.53 27.08 26.86
CA ASP A 175 -29.72 25.87 26.65
C ASP A 175 -29.02 25.81 25.28
N ALA A 176 -28.70 26.98 24.71
CA ALA A 176 -28.00 27.08 23.44
C ALA A 176 -26.59 26.49 23.53
N SER A 177 -26.22 25.66 22.56
CA SER A 177 -24.91 25.03 22.48
C SER A 177 -24.33 25.17 21.08
N ILE A 178 -23.02 25.42 20.98
CA ILE A 178 -22.34 25.50 19.68
C ILE A 178 -22.06 24.09 19.16
N MET A 179 -22.35 23.85 17.89
CA MET A 179 -22.06 22.60 17.20
C MET A 179 -21.35 22.85 15.87
N GLY A 180 -20.45 21.95 15.50
CA GLY A 180 -19.81 21.92 14.19
C GLY A 180 -20.35 20.79 13.32
N GLU A 181 -20.68 21.08 12.06
CA GLU A 181 -20.99 20.08 11.04
C GLU A 181 -20.09 20.28 9.81
N THR A 182 -19.49 19.20 9.30
CA THR A 182 -18.66 19.21 8.10
C THR A 182 -19.37 18.55 6.94
N ALA A 183 -19.56 19.30 5.85
CA ALA A 183 -20.16 18.84 4.61
C ALA A 183 -19.09 18.65 3.53
N ALA A 184 -19.28 17.67 2.65
CA ALA A 184 -18.36 17.37 1.55
C ALA A 184 -18.96 17.82 0.20
N TYR A 185 -18.21 18.63 -0.52
CA TYR A 185 -18.59 19.15 -1.82
C TYR A 185 -17.71 18.56 -2.91
N THR A 186 -18.31 17.85 -3.87
CA THR A 186 -17.58 17.29 -5.01
C THR A 186 -17.01 18.39 -5.88
N ILE A 187 -15.77 18.24 -6.32
CA ILE A 187 -15.13 19.19 -7.23
C ILE A 187 -15.23 18.66 -8.67
N SER A 188 -15.66 19.51 -9.60
CA SER A 188 -15.87 19.13 -11.01
C SER A 188 -15.43 20.21 -12.02
N HIS A 189 -14.71 21.22 -11.54
CA HIS A 189 -14.14 22.31 -12.35
C HIS A 189 -12.61 22.31 -12.24
N ASN A 190 -11.93 23.23 -12.94
CA ASN A 190 -10.47 23.29 -13.02
C ASN A 190 -9.82 22.00 -13.56
N VAL A 191 -10.57 21.27 -14.40
CA VAL A 191 -10.11 20.05 -15.05
C VAL A 191 -8.96 20.40 -16.01
N VAL A 192 -7.78 19.89 -15.72
CA VAL A 192 -6.58 20.12 -16.52
C VAL A 192 -6.44 19.09 -17.65
N ASN A 193 -5.66 19.43 -18.68
CA ASN A 193 -5.31 18.48 -19.72
C ASN A 193 -4.22 17.49 -19.25
N GLY A 194 -3.92 16.47 -20.07
CA GLY A 194 -2.97 15.41 -19.72
C GLY A 194 -1.51 15.84 -19.51
N ILE A 195 -1.14 17.11 -19.74
CA ILE A 195 0.20 17.62 -19.40
C ILE A 195 0.30 17.89 -17.90
N TRP A 196 -0.79 18.34 -17.28
CA TRP A 196 -0.82 18.75 -15.88
C TRP A 196 -1.55 17.75 -14.97
N ALA A 197 -2.20 16.73 -15.54
CA ALA A 197 -2.85 15.68 -14.78
C ALA A 197 -1.83 14.87 -13.95
N VAL A 198 -2.28 14.28 -12.84
CA VAL A 198 -1.49 13.34 -12.04
C VAL A 198 -1.17 12.12 -12.90
N ARG A 199 0.10 11.99 -13.27
CA ARG A 199 0.62 10.89 -14.11
C ARG A 199 1.72 10.08 -13.45
N ASP A 200 2.25 10.56 -12.34
CA ASP A 200 3.17 9.77 -11.55
C ASP A 200 2.40 8.81 -10.66
N CYS A 201 2.52 7.50 -10.93
CA CYS A 201 1.90 6.44 -10.14
C CYS A 201 2.30 6.53 -8.66
N GLN A 202 3.50 7.03 -8.35
CA GLN A 202 3.96 7.17 -6.97
C GLN A 202 3.06 8.08 -6.14
N SER A 203 2.38 9.06 -6.75
CA SER A 203 1.44 9.96 -6.05
C SER A 203 0.29 9.23 -5.36
N CYS A 204 -0.06 8.03 -5.82
CA CYS A 204 -1.13 7.21 -5.25
C CYS A 204 -0.62 5.93 -4.55
N HIS A 205 0.55 5.43 -4.97
CA HIS A 205 1.07 4.12 -4.56
C HIS A 205 2.18 4.19 -3.48
N ASN A 206 2.72 5.36 -3.18
CA ASN A 206 3.66 5.57 -2.06
C ASN A 206 2.91 5.77 -0.73
N ASN A 207 3.65 5.81 0.39
CA ASN A 207 3.06 6.08 1.72
C ASN A 207 2.55 7.52 1.86
N ASP A 208 3.21 8.48 1.20
CA ASP A 208 2.78 9.89 1.17
C ASP A 208 1.78 10.10 0.00
N SER A 209 0.74 9.27 -0.01
CA SER A 209 -0.24 9.20 -1.10
C SER A 209 -1.30 10.28 -0.97
N ILE A 210 -1.73 10.84 -2.10
CA ILE A 210 -2.89 11.74 -2.18
C ILE A 210 -4.23 11.07 -1.76
N ILE A 211 -4.23 9.74 -1.61
CA ILE A 211 -5.40 8.95 -1.17
C ILE A 211 -5.50 8.93 0.37
N ASP A 212 -4.36 8.97 1.08
CA ASP A 212 -4.25 8.98 2.55
C ASP A 212 -3.89 10.38 3.08
N ASP A 213 -4.25 11.42 2.33
CA ASP A 213 -3.90 12.80 2.66
C ASP A 213 -4.78 13.38 3.78
N SER A 214 -4.38 14.53 4.30
CA SER A 214 -5.09 15.28 5.33
C SER A 214 -5.52 16.66 4.84
N MET A 215 -6.61 17.17 5.41
CA MET A 215 -7.16 18.48 5.11
C MET A 215 -7.51 19.21 6.40
N VAL A 216 -6.98 20.42 6.57
CA VAL A 216 -7.42 21.33 7.64
C VAL A 216 -8.88 21.71 7.41
N LEU A 217 -9.75 21.46 8.37
CA LEU A 217 -11.17 21.79 8.33
C LEU A 217 -11.45 23.18 8.91
N ALA A 218 -10.75 23.55 9.98
CA ALA A 218 -10.85 24.86 10.61
C ALA A 218 -9.54 25.22 11.31
N ALA A 219 -9.17 26.49 11.31
CA ALA A 219 -7.97 26.98 11.99
C ALA A 219 -8.14 27.09 13.52
N TYR A 220 -9.39 27.06 13.99
CA TYR A 220 -9.75 26.95 15.41
C TYR A 220 -11.09 26.21 15.52
N SER A 221 -11.42 25.74 16.71
CA SER A 221 -12.70 25.14 17.04
C SER A 221 -13.46 25.98 18.09
N PRO A 222 -14.64 26.53 17.74
CA PRO A 222 -15.56 27.14 18.69
C PRO A 222 -15.84 26.24 19.90
N GLY A 223 -15.48 26.69 21.09
CA GLY A 223 -15.68 25.92 22.34
C GLY A 223 -14.98 24.56 22.40
N GLY A 224 -13.93 24.37 21.60
CA GLY A 224 -13.16 23.12 21.55
C GLY A 224 -13.97 21.91 21.08
N GLN A 225 -15.04 22.12 20.31
CA GLN A 225 -15.90 21.06 19.81
C GLN A 225 -15.30 20.35 18.59
N THR A 226 -15.45 19.03 18.50
CA THR A 226 -15.11 18.30 17.27
C THR A 226 -16.32 18.30 16.33
N PRO A 227 -16.21 18.78 15.08
CA PRO A 227 -17.36 18.79 14.18
C PRO A 227 -17.72 17.37 13.74
N THR A 228 -19.01 17.11 13.57
CA THR A 228 -19.50 15.84 13.01
C THR A 228 -19.61 15.93 11.50
N LEU A 229 -19.56 14.82 10.77
CA LEU A 229 -19.87 14.83 9.35
C LEU A 229 -21.38 14.89 9.10
N GLN A 230 -21.76 15.64 8.07
CA GLN A 230 -23.13 15.73 7.62
C GLN A 230 -23.71 14.36 7.23
N SER A 231 -24.97 14.14 7.61
CA SER A 231 -25.71 12.92 7.27
C SER A 231 -25.80 12.69 5.76
N GLY A 232 -25.49 11.48 5.30
CA GLY A 232 -25.52 11.09 3.88
C GLY A 232 -24.15 10.98 3.20
N LEU A 233 -23.08 11.35 3.91
CA LEU A 233 -21.71 10.98 3.55
C LEU A 233 -21.42 9.53 3.95
N LEU A 234 -20.39 8.91 3.35
CA LEU A 234 -20.07 7.50 3.57
C LEU A 234 -19.83 7.21 5.07
N PRO A 235 -20.40 6.11 5.60
CA PRO A 235 -20.12 5.67 6.96
C PRO A 235 -18.62 5.51 7.21
N GLY A 236 -18.13 5.94 8.38
CA GLY A 236 -16.73 5.80 8.79
C GLY A 236 -15.80 6.95 8.41
N LEU A 237 -16.24 7.89 7.56
CA LEU A 237 -15.47 9.10 7.28
C LEU A 237 -15.28 9.98 8.53
N GLY A 238 -16.24 9.99 9.46
CA GLY A 238 -16.22 10.89 10.62
C GLY A 238 -15.12 10.58 11.63
N GLU A 239 -14.58 9.36 11.58
CA GLU A 239 -13.49 8.91 12.46
C GLU A 239 -12.13 9.53 12.09
N GLY A 240 -12.03 10.21 10.94
CA GLY A 240 -10.81 10.90 10.53
C GLY A 240 -10.73 12.35 11.01
N ILE A 241 -11.75 12.88 11.71
CA ILE A 241 -11.75 14.25 12.21
C ILE A 241 -11.11 14.32 13.60
N GLU A 242 -10.04 15.09 13.71
CA GLU A 242 -9.28 15.24 14.95
C GLU A 242 -9.05 16.72 15.28
N LEU A 243 -9.10 17.04 16.58
CA LEU A 243 -8.63 18.32 17.12
C LEU A 243 -7.10 18.25 17.24
N VAL A 244 -6.42 19.27 16.73
CA VAL A 244 -4.96 19.42 16.84
C VAL A 244 -4.60 20.29 18.05
N ASP A 245 -3.37 20.15 18.55
CA ASP A 245 -2.90 20.80 19.78
C ASP A 245 -2.99 22.34 19.77
N ASP A 246 -3.07 22.95 18.59
CA ASP A 246 -3.23 24.39 18.39
C ASP A 246 -4.70 24.87 18.41
N GLY A 247 -5.64 23.96 18.67
CA GLY A 247 -7.08 24.23 18.68
C GLY A 247 -7.75 24.15 17.31
N GLY A 248 -7.00 23.84 16.25
CA GLY A 248 -7.55 23.60 14.91
C GLY A 248 -8.26 22.26 14.77
N VAL A 249 -8.91 22.05 13.63
CA VAL A 249 -9.55 20.80 13.26
C VAL A 249 -8.95 20.30 11.95
N THR A 250 -8.54 19.04 11.90
CA THR A 250 -8.03 18.39 10.69
C THR A 250 -8.85 17.14 10.39
N PHE A 251 -9.02 16.84 9.10
CA PHE A 251 -9.56 15.59 8.60
C PHE A 251 -8.44 14.79 7.94
N THR A 252 -8.30 13.51 8.26
CA THR A 252 -7.38 12.59 7.59
C THR A 252 -8.17 11.51 6.87
N ALA A 253 -7.94 11.34 5.57
CA ALA A 253 -8.50 10.23 4.82
C ALA A 253 -7.78 8.92 5.20
N ASP A 254 -8.55 7.83 5.32
CA ASP A 254 -7.99 6.49 5.53
C ASP A 254 -8.47 5.57 4.42
N ALA A 255 -7.57 5.31 3.48
CA ALA A 255 -7.77 4.47 2.32
C ALA A 255 -8.05 3.01 2.68
N ASN A 256 -7.71 2.54 3.89
CA ASN A 256 -8.08 1.20 4.35
C ASN A 256 -9.56 1.08 4.69
N LYS A 257 -10.25 2.20 4.97
CA LYS A 257 -11.70 2.23 5.22
C LYS A 257 -12.50 2.29 3.93
N PHE A 258 -11.88 2.68 2.84
CA PHE A 258 -12.44 2.59 1.51
C PHE A 258 -12.14 1.18 0.99
N ASP A 259 -13.11 0.48 0.38
CA ASP A 259 -12.96 -0.91 -0.10
C ASP A 259 -12.02 -1.00 -1.34
N TYR A 260 -10.82 -0.44 -1.21
CA TYR A 260 -9.78 -0.37 -2.20
C TYR A 260 -8.48 -0.90 -1.59
N TYR A 261 -7.83 -1.81 -2.30
CA TYR A 261 -6.46 -2.22 -1.97
C TYR A 261 -5.50 -1.65 -3.01
N VAL A 262 -4.64 -0.73 -2.58
CA VAL A 262 -3.65 -0.08 -3.43
C VAL A 262 -2.29 -0.74 -3.18
N LEU A 263 -1.74 -1.36 -4.23
CA LEU A 263 -0.39 -1.97 -4.17
C LEU A 263 0.65 -0.92 -3.78
N GLY A 264 1.58 -1.25 -2.87
CA GLY A 264 2.54 -0.30 -2.32
C GLY A 264 2.01 0.36 -1.04
N LEU A 265 0.89 1.10 -1.14
CA LEU A 265 0.28 1.83 -0.02
C LEU A 265 -0.24 0.88 1.07
N HIS A 266 -1.13 -0.07 0.74
CA HIS A 266 -1.78 -0.97 1.72
C HIS A 266 -0.96 -2.22 2.05
N SER A 267 0.37 -2.12 2.04
CA SER A 267 1.24 -3.24 2.40
C SER A 267 1.00 -3.70 3.85
N VAL A 268 0.83 -5.00 4.08
CA VAL A 268 0.59 -5.56 5.42
C VAL A 268 1.92 -5.69 6.18
N PRO A 269 2.18 -4.89 7.24
CA PRO A 269 3.50 -4.86 7.89
C PRO A 269 3.90 -6.20 8.51
N MET A 270 2.91 -6.99 8.96
CA MET A 270 3.15 -8.32 9.52
C MET A 270 3.79 -9.27 8.50
N VAL A 271 3.38 -9.20 7.23
CA VAL A 271 3.95 -10.04 6.16
C VAL A 271 5.42 -9.68 5.95
N ASP A 272 5.75 -8.39 5.97
CA ASP A 272 7.14 -7.92 5.85
C ASP A 272 7.99 -8.37 7.03
N TRP A 273 7.50 -8.24 8.26
CA TRP A 273 8.22 -8.70 9.45
C TRP A 273 8.49 -10.20 9.42
N ILE A 274 7.49 -11.02 9.06
CA ILE A 274 7.67 -12.46 8.90
C ILE A 274 8.70 -12.74 7.79
N GLY A 275 8.58 -12.07 6.65
CA GLY A 275 9.50 -12.19 5.52
C GLY A 275 10.94 -11.85 5.87
N LEU A 276 11.17 -10.71 6.50
CA LEU A 276 12.48 -10.24 6.95
C LEU A 276 13.07 -11.19 7.98
N LEU A 277 12.28 -11.65 8.96
CA LEU A 277 12.73 -12.61 9.97
C LEU A 277 13.16 -13.93 9.33
N MET A 278 12.39 -14.46 8.38
CA MET A 278 12.77 -15.66 7.61
C MET A 278 14.08 -15.44 6.84
N PHE A 279 14.16 -14.36 6.07
CA PHE A 279 15.30 -14.07 5.20
C PHE A 279 16.59 -13.84 6.00
N PHE A 280 16.56 -12.96 7.00
CA PHE A 280 17.73 -12.65 7.83
C PHE A 280 18.07 -13.78 8.79
N GLY A 281 17.07 -14.49 9.33
CA GLY A 281 17.29 -15.66 10.17
C GLY A 281 18.04 -16.77 9.42
N ILE A 282 17.62 -17.09 8.20
CA ILE A 282 18.31 -18.07 7.36
C ILE A 282 19.66 -17.55 6.88
N SER A 283 19.78 -16.29 6.49
CA SER A 283 21.06 -15.69 6.10
C SER A 283 22.09 -15.75 7.24
N LEU A 284 21.68 -15.45 8.48
CA LEU A 284 22.51 -15.56 9.67
C LEU A 284 22.90 -17.02 9.93
N GLY A 285 21.92 -17.94 9.92
CA GLY A 285 22.16 -19.37 10.11
C GLY A 285 23.16 -19.93 9.11
N VAL A 286 22.97 -19.62 7.82
CA VAL A 286 23.88 -19.97 6.73
C VAL A 286 25.28 -19.38 6.94
N THR A 287 25.37 -18.12 7.35
CA THR A 287 26.65 -17.45 7.60
C THR A 287 27.42 -18.10 8.74
N VAL A 288 26.75 -18.35 9.88
CA VAL A 288 27.33 -19.05 11.03
C VAL A 288 27.78 -20.45 10.64
N HIS A 289 26.93 -21.19 9.92
CA HIS A 289 27.22 -22.54 9.45
C HIS A 289 28.42 -22.55 8.49
N ALA A 290 28.51 -21.60 7.56
CA ALA A 290 29.62 -21.46 6.63
C ALA A 290 30.95 -21.14 7.36
N ILE A 291 30.92 -20.24 8.36
CA ILE A 291 32.09 -19.90 9.17
C ILE A 291 32.55 -21.11 9.98
N ALA A 292 31.63 -21.80 10.66
CA ALA A 292 31.94 -23.00 11.41
C ALA A 292 32.58 -24.06 10.51
N ARG A 293 32.03 -24.30 9.31
CA ARG A 293 32.56 -25.25 8.33
C ARG A 293 33.97 -24.88 7.86
N LYS A 294 34.23 -23.60 7.64
CA LYS A 294 35.57 -23.10 7.27
C LYS A 294 36.57 -23.30 8.39
N ILE A 295 36.16 -23.11 9.65
CA ILE A 295 37.02 -23.32 10.82
C ILE A 295 37.33 -24.81 11.01
N THR A 296 36.32 -25.68 10.93
CA THR A 296 36.51 -27.13 11.12
C THR A 296 37.31 -27.76 9.98
N SER A 297 37.05 -27.37 8.73
CA SER A 297 37.83 -27.83 7.57
C SER A 297 39.31 -27.47 7.69
N LYS A 298 39.65 -26.27 8.18
CA LYS A 298 41.04 -25.89 8.47
C LYS A 298 41.68 -26.76 9.55
N LYS A 299 40.90 -27.21 10.54
CA LYS A 299 41.40 -28.07 11.63
C LYS A 299 41.60 -29.53 11.21
N LEU A 300 40.70 -30.06 10.37
CA LEU A 300 40.72 -31.46 9.93
C LEU A 300 41.77 -31.74 8.83
N GLY A 301 42.19 -30.71 8.08
CA GLY A 301 43.08 -30.88 6.93
C GLY A 301 42.34 -31.38 5.69
N HIS A 302 43.01 -31.37 4.52
CA HIS A 302 42.40 -31.83 3.26
C HIS A 302 42.26 -33.34 3.24
N ILE A 303 41.04 -33.84 3.48
CA ILE A 303 40.68 -35.23 3.23
C ILE A 303 40.65 -35.43 1.70
N LYS A 304 41.51 -36.32 1.19
CA LYS A 304 41.57 -36.64 -0.25
C LYS A 304 40.54 -37.72 -0.57
N HIS A 305 39.49 -37.36 -1.29
CA HIS A 305 38.63 -38.31 -1.98
C HIS A 305 39.10 -38.44 -3.45
N ASN A 306 38.94 -39.63 -4.01
CA ASN A 306 39.12 -39.84 -5.45
C ASN A 306 37.84 -39.42 -6.16
N TYR A 307 37.95 -38.68 -7.26
CA TYR A 307 36.81 -38.20 -8.02
C TYR A 307 36.86 -38.69 -9.46
N ARG A 308 35.70 -39.02 -10.02
CA ARG A 308 35.50 -39.33 -11.43
C ARG A 308 34.58 -38.30 -12.06
N LYS A 309 34.94 -37.87 -13.27
CA LYS A 309 34.19 -36.84 -14.00
C LYS A 309 33.01 -37.46 -14.74
N GLU A 310 31.79 -37.05 -14.40
CA GLU A 310 30.57 -37.54 -15.03
C GLU A 310 29.74 -36.39 -15.63
N TYR A 311 29.09 -36.66 -16.77
CA TYR A 311 28.15 -35.73 -17.37
C TYR A 311 26.77 -35.93 -16.74
N ILE A 312 26.39 -35.02 -15.85
CA ILE A 312 25.18 -35.13 -15.02
C ILE A 312 24.02 -34.34 -15.63
N TYR A 313 24.27 -33.09 -16.05
CA TYR A 313 23.22 -32.17 -16.47
C TYR A 313 23.25 -31.93 -17.96
N ASP A 314 22.13 -32.15 -18.63
CA ASP A 314 22.01 -31.90 -20.06
C ASP A 314 21.88 -30.40 -20.40
N SER A 315 22.20 -30.02 -21.65
CA SER A 315 22.18 -28.64 -22.11
C SER A 315 20.82 -27.99 -21.98
N TYR A 316 19.74 -28.74 -22.20
CA TYR A 316 18.38 -28.28 -21.96
C TYR A 316 18.13 -27.95 -20.49
N GLU A 317 18.50 -28.85 -19.57
CA GLU A 317 18.31 -28.66 -18.13
C GLU A 317 19.06 -27.43 -17.62
N ARG A 318 20.27 -27.19 -18.14
CA ARG A 318 21.06 -25.99 -17.80
C ARG A 318 20.40 -24.71 -18.29
N LEU A 319 19.96 -24.67 -19.55
CA LEU A 319 19.27 -23.51 -20.09
C LEU A 319 17.98 -23.21 -19.30
N TRP A 320 17.18 -24.23 -19.06
CA TRP A 320 15.95 -24.15 -18.28
C TRP A 320 16.20 -23.58 -16.87
N HIS A 321 17.20 -24.13 -16.18
CA HIS A 321 17.56 -23.68 -14.83
C HIS A 321 18.00 -22.22 -14.81
N TRP A 322 18.91 -21.80 -15.70
CA TRP A 322 19.41 -20.43 -15.69
C TRP A 322 18.35 -19.41 -16.09
N LEU A 323 17.47 -19.76 -17.03
CA LEU A 323 16.31 -18.95 -17.38
C LEU A 323 15.32 -18.82 -16.20
N GLN A 324 15.06 -19.93 -15.50
CA GLN A 324 14.23 -19.93 -14.29
C GLN A 324 14.86 -19.04 -13.20
N ALA A 325 16.16 -19.23 -12.92
CA ALA A 325 16.87 -18.53 -11.86
C ALA A 325 16.93 -17.01 -12.13
N SER A 326 17.29 -16.59 -13.35
CA SER A 326 17.32 -15.17 -13.70
C SER A 326 15.92 -14.55 -13.62
N SER A 327 14.89 -15.27 -14.08
CA SER A 327 13.50 -14.77 -14.04
C SER A 327 13.03 -14.55 -12.60
N ILE A 328 13.26 -15.51 -11.70
CA ILE A 328 12.89 -15.37 -10.29
C ILE A 328 13.63 -14.19 -9.64
N ILE A 329 14.93 -14.02 -9.91
CA ILE A 329 15.69 -12.88 -9.35
C ILE A 329 15.11 -11.55 -9.83
N ILE A 330 14.83 -11.41 -11.13
CA ILE A 330 14.24 -10.19 -11.68
C ILE A 330 12.85 -9.94 -11.08
N LEU A 331 12.03 -10.98 -10.92
CA LEU A 331 10.71 -10.89 -10.29
C LEU A 331 10.78 -10.48 -8.82
N LEU A 332 11.74 -10.99 -8.06
CA LEU A 332 11.95 -10.57 -6.66
C LEU A 332 12.34 -9.09 -6.57
N VAL A 333 13.25 -8.62 -7.43
CA VAL A 333 13.67 -7.21 -7.44
C VAL A 333 12.52 -6.29 -7.86
N THR A 334 11.88 -6.58 -8.99
CA THR A 334 10.75 -5.77 -9.48
C THR A 334 9.56 -5.83 -8.51
N GLY A 335 9.27 -6.99 -7.94
CA GLY A 335 8.21 -7.17 -6.94
C GLY A 335 8.48 -6.39 -5.66
N LEU A 336 9.73 -6.34 -5.18
CA LEU A 336 10.10 -5.54 -4.02
C LEU A 336 9.93 -4.04 -4.29
N ILE A 337 10.29 -3.56 -5.49
CA ILE A 337 10.10 -2.16 -5.88
C ILE A 337 8.60 -1.81 -5.95
N ILE A 338 7.76 -2.69 -6.50
CA ILE A 338 6.30 -2.51 -6.54
C ILE A 338 5.68 -2.53 -5.14
N HIS A 339 6.21 -3.37 -4.25
CA HIS A 339 5.72 -3.52 -2.87
C HIS A 339 6.10 -2.36 -1.96
N LYS A 340 7.27 -1.74 -2.16
CA LYS A 340 7.77 -0.59 -1.37
C LYS A 340 8.30 0.53 -2.26
N PRO A 341 7.44 1.19 -3.06
CA PRO A 341 7.88 2.16 -4.05
C PRO A 341 8.58 3.38 -3.44
N HIS A 342 8.22 3.79 -2.21
CA HIS A 342 8.85 4.89 -1.49
C HIS A 342 10.35 4.67 -1.20
N LEU A 343 10.79 3.41 -1.02
CA LEU A 343 12.21 3.08 -0.82
C LEU A 343 13.01 3.13 -2.13
N PHE A 344 12.32 3.11 -3.27
CA PHE A 344 12.88 2.89 -4.60
C PHE A 344 12.38 3.95 -5.60
N SER A 345 12.18 5.19 -5.13
CA SER A 345 11.55 6.27 -5.88
C SER A 345 12.26 6.64 -7.20
N ILE A 346 13.54 6.31 -7.34
CA ILE A 346 14.32 6.49 -8.58
C ILE A 346 13.81 5.65 -9.76
N PHE A 347 13.05 4.58 -9.50
CA PHE A 347 12.56 3.69 -10.53
C PHE A 347 11.13 4.06 -10.96
N SER A 348 10.85 3.99 -12.26
CA SER A 348 9.50 4.16 -12.77
C SER A 348 8.62 2.99 -12.33
N PHE A 349 7.58 3.28 -11.54
CA PHE A 349 6.65 2.28 -11.04
C PHE A 349 5.96 1.51 -12.18
N ALA A 350 5.42 2.24 -13.17
CA ALA A 350 4.74 1.64 -14.32
C ALA A 350 5.65 0.69 -15.11
N TYR A 351 6.91 1.09 -15.32
CA TYR A 351 7.90 0.25 -15.99
C TYR A 351 8.23 -1.01 -15.19
N MET A 352 8.36 -0.90 -13.86
CA MET A 352 8.63 -2.07 -13.00
C MET A 352 7.48 -3.08 -13.03
N VAL A 353 6.23 -2.60 -13.03
CA VAL A 353 5.03 -3.43 -13.21
C VAL A 353 5.05 -4.15 -14.57
N GLU A 354 5.40 -3.44 -15.64
CA GLU A 354 5.49 -4.03 -16.98
C GLU A 354 6.57 -5.13 -17.05
N VAL A 355 7.78 -4.85 -16.59
CA VAL A 355 8.88 -5.83 -16.55
C VAL A 355 8.49 -7.04 -15.68
N HIS A 356 7.89 -6.80 -14.51
CA HIS A 356 7.43 -7.88 -13.62
C HIS A 356 6.45 -8.80 -14.33
N ASN A 357 5.47 -8.24 -15.03
CA ASN A 357 4.47 -9.01 -15.77
C ASN A 357 5.10 -9.81 -16.93
N ILE A 358 5.94 -9.18 -17.75
CA ILE A 358 6.60 -9.85 -18.88
C ILE A 358 7.44 -11.03 -18.38
N VAL A 359 8.27 -10.80 -17.36
CA VAL A 359 9.12 -11.86 -16.79
C VAL A 359 8.28 -12.93 -16.09
N GLY A 360 7.15 -12.55 -15.47
CA GLY A 360 6.20 -13.49 -14.89
C GLY A 360 5.62 -14.45 -15.93
N PHE A 361 5.25 -13.94 -17.10
CA PHE A 361 4.77 -14.78 -18.21
C PHE A 361 5.89 -15.64 -18.84
N ILE A 362 7.13 -15.13 -18.90
CA ILE A 362 8.29 -15.93 -19.31
C ILE A 362 8.50 -17.09 -18.34
N LEU A 363 8.45 -16.82 -17.02
CA LEU A 363 8.57 -17.85 -15.99
C LEU A 363 7.44 -18.88 -16.08
N PHE A 364 6.20 -18.42 -16.28
CA PHE A 364 5.04 -19.30 -16.47
C PHE A 364 5.20 -20.22 -17.68
N ALA A 365 5.58 -19.66 -18.84
CA ALA A 365 5.83 -20.44 -20.05
C ALA A 365 6.98 -21.44 -19.85
N ASN A 366 8.07 -21.01 -19.22
CA ASN A 366 9.20 -21.88 -18.89
C ASN A 366 8.80 -23.04 -17.97
N ALA A 367 7.99 -22.78 -16.95
CA ALA A 367 7.47 -23.80 -16.04
C ALA A 367 6.52 -24.77 -16.74
N ALA A 368 5.63 -24.29 -17.62
CA ALA A 368 4.71 -25.13 -18.38
C ALA A 368 5.45 -26.05 -19.37
N LEU A 369 6.45 -25.52 -20.09
CA LEU A 369 7.30 -26.31 -20.98
C LEU A 369 8.11 -27.35 -20.21
N ALA A 370 8.62 -26.99 -19.02
CA ALA A 370 9.35 -27.92 -18.18
C ALA A 370 8.46 -29.05 -17.65
N LEU A 371 7.23 -28.74 -17.23
CA LEU A 371 6.25 -29.75 -16.82
C LEU A 371 5.97 -30.72 -17.98
N PHE A 372 5.71 -30.18 -19.18
CA PHE A 372 5.50 -30.99 -20.38
C PHE A 372 6.71 -31.88 -20.69
N TYR A 373 7.93 -31.33 -20.66
CA TYR A 373 9.16 -32.09 -20.90
C TYR A 373 9.33 -33.23 -19.89
N ASN A 374 9.16 -32.98 -18.60
CA ASN A 374 9.33 -33.98 -17.55
C ASN A 374 8.26 -35.10 -17.64
N LEU A 375 7.04 -34.76 -18.06
CA LEU A 375 5.99 -35.74 -18.32
C LEU A 375 6.26 -36.58 -19.58
N ALA A 376 6.70 -35.94 -20.67
CA ALA A 376 6.96 -36.61 -21.94
C ALA A 376 8.21 -37.50 -21.92
N SER A 377 9.27 -37.07 -21.23
CA SER A 377 10.54 -37.81 -21.09
C SER A 377 10.50 -38.89 -20.01
N GLY A 378 9.54 -38.83 -19.09
CA GLY A 378 9.50 -39.72 -17.92
C GLY A 378 10.48 -39.35 -16.80
N GLU A 379 11.21 -38.24 -16.94
CA GLU A 379 12.15 -37.70 -15.92
C GLU A 379 11.44 -37.30 -14.62
N ILE A 380 10.10 -37.19 -14.63
CA ILE A 380 9.30 -36.90 -13.42
C ILE A 380 9.60 -37.85 -12.25
N LYS A 381 10.04 -39.09 -12.53
CA LYS A 381 10.44 -40.07 -11.51
C LYS A 381 11.57 -39.58 -10.61
N GLN A 382 12.43 -38.69 -11.08
CA GLN A 382 13.56 -38.13 -10.31
C GLN A 382 13.09 -37.23 -9.15
N TYR A 383 11.86 -36.72 -9.20
CA TYR A 383 11.29 -35.83 -8.19
C TYR A 383 10.44 -36.55 -7.15
N ILE A 384 10.17 -37.85 -7.33
CA ILE A 384 9.33 -38.64 -6.44
C ILE A 384 10.24 -39.39 -5.44
N PRO A 385 10.19 -39.08 -4.13
CA PRO A 385 11.01 -39.78 -3.15
C PRO A 385 10.62 -41.26 -3.07
N GLU A 386 11.60 -42.16 -3.00
CA GLU A 386 11.25 -43.58 -2.86
C GLU A 386 10.69 -43.83 -1.44
N PRO A 387 9.52 -44.50 -1.32
CA PRO A 387 8.87 -44.68 -0.02
C PRO A 387 9.68 -45.51 0.98
N LYS A 388 10.51 -46.44 0.49
CA LYS A 388 11.29 -47.35 1.33
C LYS A 388 12.43 -46.59 1.99
N GLY A 389 12.50 -46.64 3.33
CA GLY A 389 13.60 -46.03 4.09
C GLY A 389 13.61 -44.50 4.09
N PHE A 390 12.57 -43.84 3.58
CA PHE A 390 12.50 -42.38 3.44
C PHE A 390 12.82 -41.63 4.74
N ILE A 391 12.23 -42.04 5.86
CA ILE A 391 12.46 -41.39 7.17
C ILE A 391 13.92 -41.53 7.59
N GLY A 392 14.50 -42.73 7.48
CA GLY A 392 15.89 -43.01 7.84
C GLY A 392 16.88 -42.22 6.99
N ARG A 393 16.67 -42.16 5.67
CA ARG A 393 17.50 -41.37 4.75
C ARG A 393 17.38 -39.87 5.01
N SER A 394 16.16 -39.38 5.24
CA SER A 394 15.92 -37.98 5.60
C SER A 394 16.64 -37.59 6.89
N MET A 395 16.56 -38.44 7.92
CA MET A 395 17.27 -38.23 9.19
C MET A 395 18.79 -38.30 9.02
N ALA A 396 19.31 -39.25 8.24
CA ALA A 396 20.73 -39.34 7.94
C ALA A 396 21.24 -38.09 7.21
N GLN A 397 20.50 -37.60 6.22
CA GLN A 397 20.82 -36.38 5.49
C GLN A 397 20.76 -35.13 6.40
N ALA A 398 19.77 -35.04 7.28
CA ALA A 398 19.65 -33.96 8.25
C ALA A 398 20.81 -33.98 9.28
N MET A 399 21.17 -35.16 9.77
CA MET A 399 22.30 -35.34 10.69
C MET A 399 23.63 -35.01 10.02
N TYR A 400 23.77 -35.34 8.73
CA TYR A 400 24.94 -34.96 7.94
C TYR A 400 25.09 -33.44 7.89
N TYR A 401 24.04 -32.71 7.50
CA TYR A 401 24.12 -31.25 7.41
C TYR A 401 24.30 -30.57 8.78
N THR A 402 23.70 -31.11 9.85
CA THR A 402 23.81 -30.48 11.19
C THR A 402 25.10 -30.85 11.94
N LYS A 403 25.68 -32.03 11.68
CA LYS A 403 26.84 -32.54 12.41
C LYS A 403 27.91 -33.17 11.52
N GLY A 404 27.54 -34.11 10.66
CA GLY A 404 28.50 -34.91 9.87
C GLY A 404 29.44 -34.08 8.98
N VAL A 405 28.95 -32.98 8.41
CA VAL A 405 29.73 -32.05 7.59
C VAL A 405 30.88 -31.40 8.37
N PHE A 406 30.71 -31.17 9.67
CA PHE A 406 31.73 -30.58 10.54
C PHE A 406 32.78 -31.61 10.98
N GLU A 407 32.45 -32.89 10.92
CA GLU A 407 33.32 -34.02 11.25
C GLU A 407 34.06 -34.57 10.03
N GLY A 408 33.79 -34.05 8.83
CA GLY A 408 34.39 -34.54 7.58
C GLY A 408 33.88 -35.92 7.16
N GLN A 409 32.69 -36.30 7.60
CA GLN A 409 32.05 -37.55 7.18
C GLN A 409 31.74 -37.50 5.67
N PRO A 410 31.72 -38.65 4.97
CA PRO A 410 31.27 -38.71 3.59
C PRO A 410 29.77 -38.38 3.49
N HIS A 411 29.35 -37.80 2.35
CA HIS A 411 27.94 -37.52 2.10
C HIS A 411 27.14 -38.83 2.07
N PRO A 412 25.96 -38.91 2.74
CA PRO A 412 25.24 -40.17 2.92
C PRO A 412 24.62 -40.72 1.62
N GLU A 413 24.37 -39.87 0.63
CA GLU A 413 23.86 -40.26 -0.68
C GLU A 413 24.82 -39.81 -1.80
N GLU A 414 25.16 -40.73 -2.70
CA GLU A 414 25.96 -40.43 -3.87
C GLU A 414 25.10 -39.83 -4.98
N LYS A 415 25.62 -38.79 -5.61
CA LYS A 415 25.00 -38.19 -6.77
C LYS A 415 25.37 -38.99 -8.01
N SER A 416 24.38 -39.36 -8.81
CA SER A 416 24.59 -40.00 -10.11
C SER A 416 23.65 -39.40 -11.16
N ARG A 417 23.82 -39.79 -12.42
CA ARG A 417 22.93 -39.37 -13.50
C ARG A 417 21.47 -39.76 -13.25
N ASP A 418 21.23 -40.93 -12.67
CA ASP A 418 19.88 -41.43 -12.39
C ASP A 418 19.34 -40.98 -11.02
N HIS A 419 20.24 -40.60 -10.10
CA HIS A 419 19.91 -40.05 -8.78
C HIS A 419 20.64 -38.71 -8.57
N LYS A 420 20.13 -37.65 -9.23
CA LYS A 420 20.76 -36.32 -9.26
C LYS A 420 20.62 -35.53 -7.96
N MET A 421 19.71 -35.95 -7.07
CA MET A 421 19.28 -35.20 -5.90
C MET A 421 19.25 -36.08 -4.66
N ASN A 422 19.61 -35.50 -3.51
CA ASN A 422 19.41 -36.16 -2.23
C ASN A 422 17.94 -36.07 -1.76
N VAL A 423 17.56 -36.89 -0.77
CA VAL A 423 16.17 -36.94 -0.26
C VAL A 423 15.65 -35.58 0.24
N LEU A 424 16.49 -34.77 0.91
CA LEU A 424 16.06 -33.45 1.39
C LEU A 424 15.82 -32.46 0.23
N GLN A 425 16.65 -32.53 -0.81
CA GLN A 425 16.47 -31.79 -2.05
C GLN A 425 15.19 -32.25 -2.76
N GLN A 426 14.93 -33.55 -2.90
CA GLN A 426 13.70 -34.06 -3.51
C GLN A 426 12.45 -33.53 -2.81
N VAL A 427 12.40 -33.56 -1.48
CA VAL A 427 11.30 -32.98 -0.69
C VAL A 427 11.16 -31.49 -0.96
N THR A 428 12.28 -30.77 -1.00
CA THR A 428 12.29 -29.32 -1.27
C THR A 428 11.76 -29.01 -2.67
N TYR A 429 12.22 -29.73 -3.70
CA TYR A 429 11.74 -29.56 -5.07
C TYR A 429 10.28 -29.96 -5.23
N LEU A 430 9.84 -31.01 -4.54
CA LEU A 430 8.43 -31.40 -4.53
C LEU A 430 7.55 -30.26 -3.98
N ALA A 431 7.94 -29.67 -2.84
CA ALA A 431 7.26 -28.53 -2.25
C ALA A 431 7.29 -27.30 -3.18
N ILE A 432 8.44 -26.99 -3.78
CA ILE A 432 8.56 -25.84 -4.68
C ILE A 432 7.70 -26.01 -5.93
N LEU A 433 7.81 -27.15 -6.62
CA LEU A 433 7.15 -27.37 -7.90
C LEU A 433 5.65 -27.57 -7.77
N ASN A 434 5.16 -28.12 -6.66
CA ASN A 434 3.74 -28.46 -6.49
C ASN A 434 2.98 -27.51 -5.56
N ILE A 435 3.68 -26.69 -4.76
CA ILE A 435 3.03 -25.78 -3.80
C ILE A 435 3.48 -24.34 -4.05
N LEU A 436 4.75 -24.00 -3.81
CA LEU A 436 5.18 -22.60 -3.83
C LEU A 436 5.09 -21.97 -5.22
N LEU A 437 5.64 -22.61 -6.26
CA LEU A 437 5.63 -22.07 -7.62
C LEU A 437 4.21 -21.97 -8.18
N PRO A 438 3.35 -23.00 -8.08
CA PRO A 438 1.95 -22.87 -8.46
C PRO A 438 1.23 -21.78 -7.68
N ALA A 439 1.44 -21.65 -6.37
CA ALA A 439 0.81 -20.61 -5.56
C ALA A 439 1.25 -19.20 -5.99
N GLN A 440 2.54 -18.98 -6.26
CA GLN A 440 3.05 -17.69 -6.77
C GLN A 440 2.46 -17.37 -8.14
N VAL A 441 2.41 -18.36 -9.04
CA VAL A 441 1.84 -18.20 -10.39
C VAL A 441 0.34 -17.90 -10.32
N ILE A 442 -0.42 -18.66 -9.55
CA ILE A 442 -1.87 -18.50 -9.42
C ILE A 442 -2.19 -17.11 -8.83
N THR A 443 -1.55 -16.74 -7.73
CA THR A 443 -1.76 -15.41 -7.13
C THR A 443 -1.35 -14.29 -8.09
N GLY A 444 -0.24 -14.44 -8.81
CA GLY A 444 0.20 -13.46 -9.82
C GLY A 444 -0.78 -13.33 -11.00
N ILE A 445 -1.29 -14.44 -11.51
CA ILE A 445 -2.31 -14.46 -12.58
C ILE A 445 -3.62 -13.83 -12.09
N LEU A 446 -4.04 -14.07 -10.84
CA LEU A 446 -5.25 -13.46 -10.29
C LEU A 446 -5.10 -11.95 -10.09
N ILE A 447 -3.94 -11.48 -9.60
CA ILE A 447 -3.63 -10.05 -9.49
C ILE A 447 -3.59 -9.40 -10.88
N TRP A 448 -2.88 -9.99 -11.84
CA TRP A 448 -2.83 -9.49 -13.22
C TRP A 448 -4.20 -9.54 -13.90
N GLY A 449 -4.93 -10.62 -13.68
CA GLY A 449 -6.26 -10.87 -14.23
C GLY A 449 -7.35 -10.04 -13.58
N ALA A 450 -7.07 -9.36 -12.46
CA ALA A 450 -8.04 -8.55 -11.75
C ALA A 450 -8.74 -7.57 -12.69
N GLN A 451 -8.04 -6.91 -13.61
CA GLN A 451 -8.67 -5.97 -14.55
C GLN A 451 -9.66 -6.63 -15.51
N ARG A 452 -9.43 -7.89 -15.88
CA ARG A 452 -10.19 -8.59 -16.92
C ARG A 452 -11.30 -9.45 -16.34
N TRP A 453 -11.05 -10.04 -15.18
CA TRP A 453 -11.95 -10.95 -14.46
C TRP A 453 -12.06 -10.52 -13.00
N PRO A 454 -12.66 -9.35 -12.73
CA PRO A 454 -12.73 -8.81 -11.38
C PRO A 454 -13.45 -9.76 -10.41
N ASP A 455 -14.58 -10.33 -10.84
CA ASP A 455 -15.38 -11.25 -10.01
C ASP A 455 -14.57 -12.49 -9.57
N ILE A 456 -13.69 -13.01 -10.43
CA ILE A 456 -12.84 -14.17 -10.09
C ILE A 456 -11.79 -13.80 -9.04
N ALA A 457 -11.18 -12.62 -9.17
CA ALA A 457 -10.22 -12.12 -8.18
C ALA A 457 -10.92 -11.85 -6.84
N ASP A 458 -12.12 -11.28 -6.87
CA ASP A 458 -12.90 -10.95 -5.68
C ASP A 458 -13.39 -12.22 -4.96
N MET A 459 -13.77 -13.28 -5.70
CA MET A 459 -14.04 -14.61 -5.14
C MET A 459 -12.84 -15.22 -4.39
N ALA A 460 -11.61 -14.87 -4.80
CA ALA A 460 -10.38 -15.29 -4.12
C ALA A 460 -9.99 -14.36 -2.96
N GLY A 461 -10.85 -13.41 -2.59
CA GLY A 461 -10.62 -12.45 -1.51
C GLY A 461 -10.11 -11.08 -1.97
N GLY A 462 -10.08 -10.83 -3.29
CA GLY A 462 -9.65 -9.57 -3.87
C GLY A 462 -8.16 -9.28 -3.65
N LEU A 463 -7.74 -8.07 -4.03
CA LEU A 463 -6.33 -7.66 -3.89
C LEU A 463 -5.88 -7.57 -2.43
N ALA A 464 -6.81 -7.34 -1.49
CA ALA A 464 -6.54 -7.31 -0.05
C ALA A 464 -5.99 -8.64 0.52
N ILE A 465 -6.37 -9.77 -0.07
CA ILE A 465 -5.84 -11.09 0.30
C ILE A 465 -4.73 -11.51 -0.66
N LEU A 466 -4.92 -11.30 -1.97
CA LEU A 466 -3.98 -11.75 -2.99
C LEU A 466 -2.61 -11.04 -2.87
N GLY A 467 -2.59 -9.74 -2.63
CA GLY A 467 -1.36 -8.95 -2.52
C GLY A 467 -0.43 -9.42 -1.38
N PRO A 468 -0.92 -9.48 -0.13
CA PRO A 468 -0.14 -9.98 1.00
C PRO A 468 0.30 -11.44 0.83
N LEU A 469 -0.57 -12.31 0.28
CA LEU A 469 -0.24 -13.70 0.02
C LEU A 469 0.88 -13.85 -1.03
N HIS A 470 0.76 -13.14 -2.16
CA HIS A 470 1.78 -13.15 -3.23
C HIS A 470 3.14 -12.66 -2.71
N THR A 471 3.13 -11.65 -1.84
CA THR A 471 4.33 -11.09 -1.20
C THR A 471 4.94 -12.07 -0.19
N LEU A 472 4.12 -12.73 0.63
CA LEU A 472 4.59 -13.74 1.57
C LEU A 472 5.27 -14.91 0.85
N ILE A 473 4.67 -15.41 -0.24
CA ILE A 473 5.27 -16.48 -1.04
C ILE A 473 6.57 -15.99 -1.70
N ALA A 474 6.64 -14.74 -2.18
CA ALA A 474 7.87 -14.16 -2.70
C ALA A 474 9.00 -14.12 -1.65
N TRP A 475 8.69 -13.78 -0.39
CA TRP A 475 9.65 -13.86 0.72
C TRP A 475 10.18 -15.28 0.95
N THR A 476 9.33 -16.31 0.79
CA THR A 476 9.79 -17.71 0.88
C THR A 476 10.74 -18.07 -0.26
N PHE A 477 10.50 -17.57 -1.48
CA PHE A 477 11.41 -17.75 -2.61
C PHE A 477 12.76 -17.04 -2.41
N ALA A 478 12.74 -15.79 -1.94
CA ALA A 478 13.98 -15.05 -1.63
C ALA A 478 14.83 -15.80 -0.59
N THR A 479 14.18 -16.31 0.45
CA THR A 479 14.79 -17.12 1.51
C THR A 479 15.32 -18.46 0.98
N PHE A 480 14.55 -19.13 0.12
CA PHE A 480 14.97 -20.37 -0.53
C PHE A 480 16.22 -20.15 -1.37
N ILE A 481 16.34 -19.05 -2.13
CA ILE A 481 17.53 -18.77 -2.95
C ILE A 481 18.80 -18.69 -2.10
N VAL A 482 18.74 -18.02 -0.94
CA VAL A 482 19.89 -17.94 -0.01
C VAL A 482 20.32 -19.33 0.43
N MET A 483 19.37 -20.15 0.90
CA MET A 483 19.65 -21.53 1.31
C MET A 483 20.15 -22.39 0.14
N HIS A 484 19.53 -22.27 -1.03
CA HIS A 484 19.84 -23.04 -2.23
C HIS A 484 21.28 -22.77 -2.69
N VAL A 485 21.64 -21.50 -2.88
CA VAL A 485 23.00 -21.09 -3.26
C VAL A 485 24.00 -21.58 -2.23
N TYR A 486 23.68 -21.49 -0.94
CA TYR A 486 24.54 -22.02 0.11
C TYR A 486 24.76 -23.54 0.01
N LEU A 487 23.70 -24.31 -0.22
CA LEU A 487 23.79 -25.77 -0.36
C LEU A 487 24.67 -26.17 -1.55
N THR A 488 24.69 -25.39 -2.64
CA THR A 488 25.61 -25.66 -3.78
C THR A 488 27.10 -25.60 -3.41
N THR A 489 27.45 -24.98 -2.28
CA THR A 489 28.83 -24.86 -1.80
C THR A 489 29.33 -26.10 -1.03
N HIS A 490 28.51 -27.15 -0.90
CA HIS A 490 28.85 -28.39 -0.17
C HIS A 490 29.57 -29.44 -1.02
N GLY A 491 29.90 -29.12 -2.28
CA GLY A 491 30.75 -29.99 -3.09
C GLY A 491 32.21 -29.99 -2.64
N HIS A 492 33.04 -30.77 -3.33
CA HIS A 492 34.49 -30.88 -3.10
C HIS A 492 35.23 -29.52 -3.16
N THR A 493 34.66 -28.54 -3.88
CA THR A 493 34.99 -27.12 -3.75
C THR A 493 33.72 -26.29 -3.59
N PRO A 494 33.80 -25.08 -2.99
CA PRO A 494 32.63 -24.19 -2.85
C PRO A 494 31.94 -23.82 -4.16
N THR A 495 32.64 -23.96 -5.29
CA THR A 495 32.12 -23.64 -6.63
C THR A 495 31.73 -24.87 -7.44
N ALA A 496 31.93 -26.09 -6.92
CA ALA A 496 31.75 -27.33 -7.66
C ALA A 496 30.34 -27.45 -8.25
N GLY A 497 29.31 -27.27 -7.41
CA GLY A 497 27.91 -27.34 -7.86
C GLY A 497 27.57 -26.29 -8.92
N ILE A 498 28.07 -25.06 -8.77
CA ILE A 498 27.87 -23.98 -9.74
C ILE A 498 28.54 -24.32 -11.07
N LYS A 499 29.79 -24.79 -11.04
CA LYS A 499 30.52 -25.22 -12.25
C LYS A 499 29.84 -26.39 -12.95
N ALA A 500 29.28 -27.33 -12.20
CA ALA A 500 28.50 -28.43 -12.77
C ALA A 500 27.23 -27.92 -13.47
N MET A 501 26.55 -26.92 -12.89
CA MET A 501 25.36 -26.33 -13.50
C MET A 501 25.65 -25.43 -14.72
N ILE A 502 26.90 -24.97 -14.89
CA ILE A 502 27.34 -24.23 -16.08
C ILE A 502 27.81 -25.19 -17.17
N SER A 503 28.67 -26.15 -16.82
CA SER A 503 29.36 -27.01 -17.78
C SER A 503 28.65 -28.33 -18.10
N GLY A 504 27.76 -28.79 -17.22
CA GLY A 504 27.12 -30.11 -17.27
C GLY A 504 27.92 -31.25 -16.63
N TRP A 505 29.20 -31.02 -16.33
CA TRP A 505 30.11 -32.02 -15.79
C TRP A 505 30.32 -31.83 -14.28
N ASP A 506 30.26 -32.92 -13.52
CA ASP A 506 30.51 -32.94 -12.08
C ASP A 506 31.62 -33.94 -11.75
N ASP A 507 32.37 -33.67 -10.68
CA ASP A 507 33.41 -34.55 -10.16
C ASP A 507 32.83 -35.33 -8.97
N VAL A 508 32.39 -36.57 -9.24
CA VAL A 508 31.68 -37.46 -8.30
C VAL A 508 32.68 -38.35 -7.57
N GLU A 509 32.50 -38.58 -6.26
CA GLU A 509 33.39 -39.47 -5.50
C GLU A 509 33.39 -40.90 -6.04
N ASP A 510 34.57 -41.45 -6.29
CA ASP A 510 34.75 -42.82 -6.77
C ASP A 510 34.79 -43.81 -5.59
N ASN A 511 33.66 -44.44 -5.30
CA ASN A 511 33.54 -45.45 -4.24
C ASN A 511 33.89 -46.88 -4.68
N SER A 512 34.49 -47.08 -5.86
CA SER A 512 34.98 -48.40 -6.32
C SER A 512 36.09 -49.01 -5.45
N SER A 513 36.60 -48.25 -4.47
CA SER A 513 37.61 -48.71 -3.51
C SER A 513 37.06 -49.05 -2.10
N LYS A 514 35.73 -49.07 -1.86
CA LYS A 514 35.19 -49.57 -0.59
C LYS A 514 35.16 -51.11 -0.63
N PRO A 515 35.96 -51.82 0.20
CA PRO A 515 35.80 -53.25 0.34
C PRO A 515 34.41 -53.51 0.93
N ASN A 516 33.67 -54.45 0.32
CA ASN A 516 32.39 -54.93 0.85
C ASN A 516 32.54 -55.25 2.35
N SER A 517 31.85 -54.50 3.19
CA SER A 517 31.69 -54.80 4.63
C SER A 517 30.27 -55.25 4.90
#